data_AF-A0AAV3GG02-F1
#
_entry.id   AF-A0AAV3GG02-F1
#
_cell.length_a   1.000
_cell.length_b   1.000
_cell.length_c   1.000
_cell.angle_alpha   90.00
_cell.angle_beta   90.00
_cell.angle_gamma   90.00
#
_symmetry.space_group_name_H-M   'P 1'
#
loop_
_entity.id
_entity.type
_entity.pdbx_description
1 polymer ?
#
loop_
_entity_poly.entity_id
_entity_poly.type
_entity_poly.pdbx_seq_one_letter_code
_entity_poly.pdbx_strand_id
1 'polypeptide(L)'
;TITQYRNKYFAPAQKNGHIVYSWQLIPGAEEAIYNKISDICVSMKAKDYLQLPPRTENIIELDLNPTSWKQYKELEREYVLELEETDVVASNAATLSNKLLQLS
;
A
#
# COMPACT_ATOMS: atom_id res chain seq x y z
N THR A 1 20.86 18.97 4.83
CA THR A 1 19.70 18.53 5.65
C THR A 1 18.51 18.21 4.75
N ILE A 2 17.50 17.46 5.22
CA ILE A 2 16.30 17.14 4.42
C ILE A 2 15.56 18.39 3.93
N THR A 3 15.54 19.46 4.73
CA THR A 3 14.93 20.74 4.37
C THR A 3 15.59 21.37 3.14
N GLN A 4 16.92 21.37 3.06
CA GLN A 4 17.63 21.92 1.89
C GLN A 4 17.43 21.07 0.64
N TYR A 5 17.41 19.75 0.78
CA TYR A 5 17.13 18.84 -0.34
C TYR A 5 15.74 19.09 -0.92
N ARG A 6 14.71 19.20 -0.06
CA ARG A 6 13.35 19.54 -0.48
C ARG A 6 13.28 20.92 -1.13
N ASN A 7 13.86 21.95 -0.52
CA ASN A 7 13.87 23.30 -1.09
C ASN A 7 14.56 23.39 -2.46
N LYS A 8 15.55 22.51 -2.71
CA LYS A 8 16.33 22.53 -3.95
C LYS A 8 15.68 21.77 -5.10
N TYR A 9 14.99 20.68 -4.81
CA TYR A 9 14.52 19.73 -5.83
C TYR A 9 13.00 19.53 -5.86
N PHE A 10 12.26 20.05 -4.87
CA PHE A 10 10.83 19.78 -4.72
C PHE A 10 10.02 21.06 -4.48
N ALA A 11 8.78 21.05 -4.96
CA ALA A 11 7.76 22.02 -4.64
C ALA A 11 6.63 21.36 -3.81
N PRO A 12 5.98 22.10 -2.89
CA PRO A 12 4.80 21.62 -2.18
C PRO A 12 3.64 21.39 -3.17
N ALA A 13 3.11 20.17 -3.24
CA ALA A 13 1.97 19.85 -4.10
C ALA A 13 0.65 19.98 -3.33
N GLN A 14 0.38 19.09 -2.38
CA GLN A 14 -0.77 19.21 -1.49
C GLN A 14 -0.36 19.89 -0.19
N LYS A 15 -1.02 21.00 0.17
CA LYS A 15 -0.77 21.72 1.43
C LYS A 15 -2.05 22.29 2.04
N ASN A 16 -2.11 22.39 3.36
CA ASN A 16 -3.09 23.16 4.12
C ASN A 16 -2.35 24.12 5.06
N GLY A 17 -2.39 25.42 4.74
CA GLY A 17 -1.62 26.43 5.45
C GLY A 17 -0.11 26.13 5.44
N HIS A 18 0.45 25.94 6.64
CA HIS A 18 1.87 25.61 6.83
C HIS A 18 2.18 24.10 6.73
N ILE A 19 1.16 23.24 6.63
CA ILE A 19 1.32 21.79 6.58
C ILE A 19 1.37 21.35 5.11
N VAL A 20 2.47 20.72 4.70
CA VAL A 20 2.64 20.13 3.37
C VAL A 20 2.44 18.61 3.45
N TYR A 21 1.47 18.09 2.72
CA TYR A 21 1.13 16.66 2.67
C TYR A 21 1.91 15.92 1.59
N SER A 22 2.24 16.57 0.47
CA SER A 22 3.00 15.94 -0.61
C SER A 22 3.96 16.90 -1.29
N TRP A 23 5.05 16.34 -1.81
CA TRP A 23 6.12 17.05 -2.49
C TRP A 23 6.24 16.51 -3.91
N GLN A 24 6.34 17.42 -4.88
CA GLN A 24 6.51 17.09 -6.28
C GLN A 24 7.87 17.59 -6.77
N LEU A 25 8.55 16.80 -7.59
CA LEU A 25 9.82 17.22 -8.20
C LEU A 25 9.60 18.43 -9.10
N ILE A 26 10.47 19.43 -8.98
CA ILE A 26 10.49 20.54 -9.93
C ILE A 26 11.06 20.07 -11.29
N PRO A 27 10.73 20.73 -12.41
CA PRO A 27 11.28 20.35 -13.71
C PRO A 27 12.81 20.26 -13.70
N GLY A 28 13.35 19.15 -14.22
CA GLY A 28 14.79 18.90 -14.27
C GLY A 28 15.42 18.45 -12.94
N ALA A 29 14.69 18.44 -11.82
CA ALA A 29 15.24 17.99 -10.54
C ALA A 29 15.56 16.50 -10.53
N GLU A 30 14.75 15.67 -11.19
CA GLU A 30 14.98 14.24 -11.29
C GLU A 30 16.36 13.95 -11.89
N GLU A 31 16.65 14.49 -13.08
CA GLU A 31 17.93 14.34 -13.76
C GLU A 31 19.09 14.91 -12.93
N ALA A 32 18.89 16.08 -12.31
CA ALA A 32 19.90 16.70 -11.46
C ALA A 32 20.23 15.86 -10.22
N ILE A 33 19.26 15.15 -9.65
CA ILE A 33 19.48 14.22 -8.54
C ILE A 33 20.25 13.00 -9.03
N TYR A 34 19.81 12.36 -10.11
CA TYR A 34 20.48 11.18 -10.67
C TYR A 34 21.95 11.46 -11.03
N ASN A 35 22.21 12.61 -11.67
CA ASN A 35 23.58 13.03 -12.01
C ASN A 35 24.46 13.30 -10.78
N LYS A 36 23.87 13.64 -9.63
CA LYS A 36 24.61 13.90 -8.39
C LYS A 36 24.97 12.65 -7.60
N ILE A 37 24.36 11.52 -7.92
CA ILE A 37 24.59 10.23 -7.24
C ILE A 37 25.09 9.15 -8.19
N SER A 38 25.33 9.48 -9.46
CA SER A 38 25.68 8.52 -10.51
C SER A 38 27.03 7.83 -10.28
N ASP A 39 27.91 8.45 -9.51
CA ASP A 39 29.21 7.92 -9.10
C ASP A 39 29.11 6.86 -7.98
N ILE A 40 28.02 6.87 -7.21
CA ILE A 40 27.84 6.00 -6.03
C ILE A 40 26.63 5.06 -6.14
N CYS A 41 25.74 5.25 -7.11
CA CYS A 41 24.50 4.49 -7.24
C CYS A 41 24.20 4.15 -8.70
N VAL A 42 23.95 2.87 -8.96
CA VAL A 42 23.48 2.37 -10.27
C VAL A 42 21.96 2.16 -10.18
N SER A 43 21.21 2.88 -11.02
CA SER A 43 19.76 2.73 -11.15
C SER A 43 19.44 2.11 -12.51
N MET A 44 18.81 0.93 -12.51
CA MET A 44 18.37 0.24 -13.72
C MET A 44 16.86 0.02 -13.63
N LYS A 45 16.10 0.52 -14.60
CA LYS A 45 14.69 0.13 -14.72
C LYS A 45 14.66 -1.25 -15.39
N ALA A 46 13.89 -2.18 -14.82
CA ALA A 46 13.72 -3.51 -15.41
C ALA A 46 13.28 -3.45 -16.89
N LYS A 47 12.52 -2.40 -17.27
CA LYS A 47 12.07 -2.16 -18.64
C LYS A 47 13.21 -1.91 -19.64
N ASP A 48 14.35 -1.39 -19.19
CA ASP A 48 15.43 -0.95 -20.09
C ASP A 48 16.40 -2.10 -20.41
N TYR A 49 16.37 -3.19 -19.64
CA TYR A 49 17.38 -4.26 -19.72
C TYR A 49 16.83 -5.69 -19.65
N LEU A 50 15.55 -5.89 -19.30
CA LEU A 50 14.95 -7.22 -19.15
C LEU A 50 13.90 -7.46 -20.23
N GLN A 51 14.17 -8.40 -21.14
CA GLN A 51 13.17 -8.91 -22.08
C GLN A 51 12.32 -9.95 -21.34
N LEU A 52 11.25 -9.46 -20.68
CA LEU A 52 10.29 -10.32 -20.00
C LEU A 52 9.19 -10.76 -20.97
N PRO A 53 8.68 -12.00 -20.85
CA PRO A 53 7.44 -12.38 -21.52
C PRO A 53 6.28 -11.49 -21.05
N PRO A 54 5.20 -11.36 -21.85
CA PRO A 54 4.02 -10.61 -21.44
C PRO A 54 3.49 -11.16 -20.11
N ARG A 55 3.25 -10.26 -19.15
CA ARG A 55 2.61 -10.60 -17.88
C ARG A 55 1.15 -10.93 -18.15
N THR A 56 0.77 -12.17 -17.91
CA THR A 56 -0.64 -12.57 -17.86
C THR A 56 -1.13 -12.43 -16.42
N GLU A 57 -2.11 -11.56 -16.20
CA GLU A 57 -2.85 -11.52 -14.95
C GLU A 57 -3.96 -12.57 -15.03
N ASN A 58 -3.96 -13.54 -14.12
CA ASN A 58 -5.06 -14.49 -13.97
C ASN A 58 -5.79 -14.15 -12.66
N ILE A 59 -6.83 -13.32 -12.77
CA ILE A 59 -7.68 -12.95 -11.64
C ILE A 59 -8.80 -13.98 -11.58
N ILE A 60 -8.77 -14.82 -10.55
CA ILE A 60 -9.81 -15.82 -10.29
C ILE A 60 -10.65 -15.30 -9.13
N GLU A 61 -11.89 -14.92 -9.42
CA GLU A 61 -12.86 -14.55 -8.40
C GLU A 61 -13.44 -15.83 -7.77
N LEU A 62 -13.52 -15.85 -6.44
CA LEU A 62 -14.10 -16.95 -5.67
C LEU A 62 -15.22 -16.40 -4.80
N ASP A 63 -16.37 -17.06 -4.84
CA ASP A 63 -17.44 -16.79 -3.90
C ASP A 63 -17.21 -17.57 -2.60
N LEU A 64 -17.39 -16.88 -1.48
CA LEU A 64 -17.45 -17.56 -0.19
C LEU A 64 -18.63 -18.52 -0.17
N ASN A 65 -18.39 -19.72 0.35
CA ASN A 65 -19.49 -20.65 0.58
C ASN A 65 -20.51 -20.03 1.57
N PRO A 66 -21.79 -20.46 1.53
CA PRO A 66 -22.83 -19.86 2.36
C PRO A 66 -22.54 -19.90 3.88
N THR A 67 -21.84 -20.93 4.35
CA THR A 67 -21.46 -21.08 5.76
C THR A 67 -20.44 -20.02 6.17
N SER A 68 -19.36 -19.87 5.41
CA SER A 68 -18.32 -18.86 5.64
C SER A 68 -18.87 -17.44 5.50
N TRP A 69 -19.79 -17.20 4.56
CA TRP A 69 -20.46 -15.91 4.44
C TRP A 69 -21.32 -15.57 5.67
N LYS A 70 -22.01 -16.57 6.24
CA LYS A 70 -22.76 -16.40 7.48
C LYS A 70 -21.85 -16.06 8.65
N GLN A 71 -20.72 -16.78 8.80
CA GLN A 71 -19.71 -16.51 9.83
C GLN A 71 -19.09 -15.12 9.68
N TYR A 72 -18.81 -14.68 8.45
CA TYR A 72 -18.35 -13.33 8.15
C TYR A 72 -19.35 -12.28 8.66
N LYS A 73 -20.64 -12.45 8.34
CA LYS A 73 -21.69 -11.52 8.75
C LYS A 73 -21.94 -11.50 10.26
N GLU A 74 -21.80 -12.65 10.90
CA GLU A 74 -21.88 -12.77 12.35
C GLU A 74 -20.74 -12.03 13.04
N LEU A 75 -19.49 -12.29 12.62
CA LEU A 75 -18.31 -11.62 13.17
C LEU A 75 -18.34 -10.10 12.91
N GLU A 76 -18.78 -9.66 11.72
CA GLU A 76 -18.95 -8.25 11.36
C GLU A 76 -19.92 -7.53 12.31
N ARG A 77 -21.01 -8.21 12.72
CA ARG A 77 -22.07 -7.63 13.55
C ARG A 77 -21.76 -7.70 15.04
N GLU A 78 -21.33 -8.86 15.51
CA GLU A 78 -21.23 -9.18 16.94
C GLU A 78 -19.81 -8.97 17.50
N TYR A 79 -18.80 -8.78 16.64
CA TYR A 79 -17.38 -8.73 17.02
C TYR A 79 -16.88 -10.01 17.70
N VAL A 80 -17.71 -11.04 17.79
CA VAL A 80 -17.43 -12.34 18.39
C VAL A 80 -17.97 -13.41 17.45
N LEU A 81 -17.21 -14.48 17.27
CA LEU A 81 -17.62 -15.67 16.53
C LEU A 81 -17.23 -16.90 17.33
N GLU A 82 -18.20 -17.72 17.68
CA GLU A 82 -17.98 -19.00 18.36
C GLU A 82 -17.61 -20.06 17.32
N LEU A 83 -16.46 -20.71 17.48
CA LEU A 83 -16.06 -21.88 16.69
C LEU A 83 -15.95 -23.09 17.61
N GLU A 84 -16.07 -24.29 17.04
CA GLU A 84 -16.10 -25.55 17.80
C GLU A 84 -14.93 -25.71 18.78
N GLU A 85 -13.75 -25.18 18.43
CA GLU A 85 -12.54 -25.28 19.25
C GLU A 85 -12.18 -23.99 19.99
N THR A 86 -12.62 -22.82 19.53
CA THR A 86 -12.19 -21.51 20.09
C THR A 86 -13.18 -20.38 19.78
N ASP A 87 -13.20 -19.35 20.62
CA ASP A 87 -13.92 -18.10 20.32
C ASP A 87 -13.00 -17.07 19.68
N VAL A 88 -13.48 -16.46 18.59
CA VAL A 88 -12.79 -15.39 17.89
C VAL A 88 -13.39 -14.05 18.30
N VAL A 89 -12.67 -13.28 19.11
CA VAL A 89 -13.10 -11.94 19.57
C VAL A 89 -12.32 -10.83 18.87
N ALA A 90 -13.00 -9.81 18.38
CA ALA A 90 -12.45 -8.56 17.86
C ALA A 90 -12.64 -7.44 18.89
N SER A 91 -11.55 -6.96 19.50
CA SER A 91 -11.64 -5.97 20.59
C SER A 91 -11.85 -4.53 20.12
N ASN A 92 -11.64 -4.25 18.83
CA ASN A 92 -11.86 -2.94 18.20
C ASN A 92 -12.00 -3.07 16.67
N ALA A 93 -12.35 -1.97 16.01
CA ALA A 93 -12.54 -1.92 14.56
C ALA A 93 -11.30 -2.37 13.75
N ALA A 94 -10.09 -2.04 14.18
CA ALA A 94 -8.87 -2.47 13.47
C ALA A 94 -8.67 -3.99 13.57
N THR A 95 -8.92 -4.58 14.74
CA THR A 95 -8.88 -6.04 14.90
C THR A 95 -10.01 -6.75 14.16
N LEU A 96 -11.19 -6.12 14.04
CA LEU A 96 -12.31 -6.65 13.27
C LEU A 96 -11.95 -6.73 11.78
N SER A 97 -11.45 -5.63 11.19
CA SER A 97 -11.05 -5.62 9.77
C SER A 97 -10.03 -6.71 9.47
N ASN A 98 -9.04 -6.91 10.35
CA ASN A 98 -8.04 -7.96 10.15
C ASN A 98 -8.62 -9.38 10.26
N LYS A 99 -9.63 -9.61 11.10
CA LYS A 99 -10.26 -10.94 11.25
C LYS A 99 -11.23 -11.24 10.11
N LEU A 100 -11.96 -10.24 9.62
CA LEU A 100 -12.82 -10.38 8.43
C LEU A 100 -12.01 -10.73 7.18
N LEU A 101 -10.80 -10.15 7.03
CA LEU A 101 -9.87 -10.50 5.94
C LEU A 101 -9.36 -11.93 5.99
N GLN A 102 -9.42 -12.60 7.14
CA GLN A 102 -9.04 -14.01 7.26
C GLN A 102 -10.16 -14.94 6.80
N LEU A 103 -11.40 -14.44 6.75
CA LEU A 103 -12.58 -15.16 6.24
C LEU A 103 -12.86 -14.87 4.76
N SER A 104 -12.27 -13.82 4.18
CA SER A 104 -12.49 -13.36 2.81
C SER A 104 -11.61 -14.06 1.78
#